data_AF-A0A1U7WMY8-F1
#
_entry.id   AF-A0A1U7WMY8-F1
#
_cell.length_a   1.000
_cell.length_b   1.000
_cell.length_c   1.000
_cell.angle_alpha   90.00
_cell.angle_beta   90.00
_cell.angle_gamma   90.00
#
_symmetry.space_group_name_H-M   'P 1'
#
loop_
_entity.id
_entity.type
_entity.pdbx_description
1 polymer ?
#
loop_
_entity_poly.entity_id
_entity_poly.type
_entity_poly.pdbx_seq_one_letter_code
_entity_poly.pdbx_strand_id
1 'polypeptide(L)'
;MTFESSILGNLEPRKVRGPTLLKDIWKLPSGKVVDVPFNNRNQAIGEKGRKLASFLGIIARTPELTPLHVDDWRNFDKEEKKKLVDFVRKKFSIPRRGEAYVLKSLGKKWKDYKCELRGEYLRKYKTKDLLLKNRPSRIPRDQWSGLVAYWLSDKAKRRSQSNRNNRANQKMPHTGGSKSIATLMDEQAVNGIEPTRAQVFILTYTKRKDGRPLDDDSVKAI
;
A
#
# COMPACT_ATOMS: atom_id res chain seq x y z
N MET A 1 -5.99 -58.73 -4.77
CA MET A 1 -6.42 -57.82 -3.69
C MET A 1 -5.89 -56.43 -4.03
N THR A 2 -6.80 -55.57 -4.47
CA THR A 2 -6.66 -54.13 -4.69
C THR A 2 -6.77 -53.35 -3.38
N PHE A 3 -6.39 -52.06 -3.42
CA PHE A 3 -6.48 -50.99 -2.39
C PHE A 3 -5.28 -50.95 -1.41
N GLU A 4 -4.56 -49.86 -1.19
CA GLU A 4 -4.83 -48.43 -1.38
C GLU A 4 -3.57 -47.66 -1.83
N SER A 5 -3.65 -46.98 -2.97
CA SER A 5 -2.74 -45.90 -3.36
C SER A 5 -3.61 -44.67 -3.64
N SER A 6 -4.13 -44.02 -2.59
CA SER A 6 -4.98 -42.85 -2.79
C SER A 6 -5.12 -41.91 -1.59
N ILE A 7 -4.03 -41.39 -1.02
CA ILE A 7 -4.08 -40.11 -0.28
C ILE A 7 -2.82 -39.27 -0.54
N LEU A 8 -2.61 -38.87 -1.78
CA LEU A 8 -1.92 -37.62 -2.09
C LEU A 8 -2.84 -36.86 -3.05
N GLY A 9 -3.91 -36.30 -2.48
CA GLY A 9 -4.79 -35.40 -3.21
C GLY A 9 -3.95 -34.28 -3.81
N ASN A 10 -3.94 -34.18 -5.13
CA ASN A 10 -3.46 -33.01 -5.86
C ASN A 10 -4.19 -31.78 -5.32
N LEU A 11 -3.55 -31.08 -4.37
CA LEU A 11 -4.00 -29.77 -3.92
C LEU A 11 -3.67 -28.77 -5.02
N GLU A 12 -4.56 -28.67 -6.00
CA GLU A 12 -4.59 -27.57 -6.95
C GLU A 12 -4.40 -26.25 -6.18
N PRO A 13 -3.39 -25.43 -6.51
CA PRO A 13 -3.08 -24.23 -5.75
C PRO A 13 -4.31 -23.32 -5.73
N ARG A 14 -4.73 -22.97 -4.51
CA ARG A 14 -5.94 -22.17 -4.25
C ARG A 14 -5.92 -20.92 -5.13
N LYS A 15 -6.97 -20.69 -5.93
CA LYS A 15 -7.12 -19.48 -6.75
C LYS A 15 -7.09 -18.25 -5.84
N VAL A 16 -5.94 -17.58 -5.81
CA VAL A 16 -5.77 -16.29 -5.13
C VAL A 16 -6.17 -15.16 -6.06
N ARG A 17 -6.72 -14.09 -5.50
CA ARG A 17 -7.05 -12.89 -6.28
C ARG A 17 -5.77 -12.28 -6.88
N GLY A 18 -5.76 -12.08 -8.20
CA GLY A 18 -4.68 -11.43 -8.91
C GLY A 18 -4.56 -9.93 -8.61
N PRO A 19 -3.49 -9.27 -9.11
CA PRO A 19 -3.29 -7.84 -8.90
C PRO A 19 -4.45 -7.02 -9.48
N THR A 20 -4.86 -5.98 -8.77
CA THR A 20 -5.82 -4.99 -9.29
C THR A 20 -5.19 -4.23 -10.46
N LEU A 21 -5.87 -4.21 -11.61
CA LEU A 21 -5.37 -3.61 -12.86
C LEU A 21 -6.13 -2.36 -13.31
N LEU A 22 -7.39 -2.15 -12.87
CA LEU A 22 -8.24 -1.02 -13.27
C LEU A 22 -8.12 -0.66 -14.76
N LYS A 23 -8.23 -1.67 -15.64
CA LYS A 23 -7.95 -1.55 -17.09
C LYS A 23 -8.78 -0.43 -17.73
N ASP A 24 -10.02 -0.26 -17.31
CA ASP A 24 -10.95 0.75 -17.86
C ASP A 24 -10.50 2.18 -17.53
N ILE A 25 -9.95 2.39 -16.33
CA ILE A 25 -9.38 3.68 -15.93
C ILE A 25 -8.05 3.90 -16.63
N TRP A 26 -7.21 2.87 -16.76
CA TRP A 26 -5.94 2.99 -17.46
C TRP A 26 -6.13 3.39 -18.93
N LYS A 27 -7.09 2.75 -19.61
CA LYS A 27 -7.46 2.99 -21.01
C LYS A 27 -8.48 4.11 -21.20
N LEU A 28 -8.76 4.91 -20.17
CA LEU A 28 -9.76 5.98 -20.26
C LEU A 28 -9.41 6.96 -21.40
N PRO A 29 -10.36 7.29 -22.29
CA PRO A 29 -10.13 8.21 -23.41
C PRO A 29 -9.67 9.59 -22.94
N SER A 30 -8.95 10.29 -23.81
CA SER A 30 -8.56 11.68 -23.55
C SER A 30 -9.80 12.54 -23.33
N GLY A 31 -9.73 13.46 -22.36
CA GLY A 31 -10.84 14.36 -22.01
C GLY A 31 -11.87 13.79 -21.04
N LYS A 32 -11.87 12.48 -20.76
CA LYS A 32 -12.69 11.89 -19.68
C LYS A 32 -11.86 11.75 -18.41
N VAL A 33 -12.43 12.17 -17.27
CA VAL A 33 -11.81 12.03 -15.95
C VAL A 33 -12.82 11.50 -14.93
N VAL A 34 -12.35 10.75 -13.95
CA VAL A 34 -13.15 10.33 -12.80
C VAL A 34 -13.14 11.44 -11.75
N ASP A 35 -14.30 12.00 -11.45
CA ASP A 35 -14.41 12.98 -10.37
C ASP A 35 -14.21 12.33 -9.00
N VAL A 36 -13.36 12.94 -8.17
CA VAL A 36 -12.96 12.41 -6.86
C VAL A 36 -13.29 13.43 -5.79
N PRO A 37 -14.15 13.11 -4.81
CA PRO A 37 -14.44 14.02 -3.72
C PRO A 37 -13.25 14.11 -2.76
N PHE A 38 -12.96 15.33 -2.29
CA PHE A 38 -11.90 15.63 -1.33
C PHE A 38 -12.48 16.36 -0.11
N ASN A 39 -12.19 15.86 1.08
CA ASN A 39 -12.58 16.51 2.35
C ASN A 39 -11.81 17.82 2.61
N ASN A 40 -12.13 18.51 3.70
CA ASN A 40 -11.49 19.79 4.09
C ASN A 40 -10.00 19.65 4.42
N ARG A 41 -9.52 18.43 4.65
CA ARG A 41 -8.10 18.10 4.87
C ARG A 41 -7.36 17.72 3.59
N ASN A 42 -7.98 17.96 2.43
CA ASN A 42 -7.45 17.64 1.11
C ASN A 42 -7.19 16.14 0.90
N GLN A 43 -7.98 15.27 1.51
CA GLN A 43 -7.89 13.83 1.36
C GLN A 43 -9.03 13.31 0.49
N ALA A 44 -8.71 12.42 -0.44
CA ALA A 44 -9.72 11.77 -1.28
C ALA A 44 -10.61 10.84 -0.41
N ILE A 45 -11.92 10.95 -0.60
CA ILE A 45 -12.95 10.25 0.20
C ILE A 45 -13.91 9.44 -0.71
N GLY A 46 -14.79 8.66 -0.08
CA GLY A 46 -15.77 7.83 -0.77
C GLY A 46 -15.21 6.72 -1.69
N GLU A 47 -16.10 6.13 -2.48
CA GLU A 47 -15.77 5.03 -3.39
C GLU A 47 -14.78 5.46 -4.49
N LYS A 48 -14.93 6.66 -5.04
CA LYS A 48 -14.03 7.22 -6.06
C LYS A 48 -12.64 7.49 -5.48
N GLY A 49 -12.53 7.93 -4.23
CA GLY A 49 -11.24 8.04 -3.53
C GLY A 49 -10.55 6.69 -3.34
N ARG A 50 -11.31 5.61 -3.07
CA ARG A 50 -10.76 4.23 -3.04
C ARG A 50 -10.27 3.78 -4.42
N LYS A 51 -10.98 4.12 -5.50
CA LYS A 51 -10.54 3.87 -6.88
C LYS A 51 -9.25 4.61 -7.21
N LEU A 52 -9.14 5.89 -6.84
CA LEU A 52 -7.90 6.67 -6.94
C LEU A 52 -6.77 5.98 -6.16
N ALA A 53 -6.98 5.62 -4.89
CA ALA A 53 -5.97 4.96 -4.07
C ALA A 53 -5.49 3.62 -4.67
N SER A 54 -6.38 2.90 -5.35
CA SER A 54 -6.04 1.66 -6.07
C SER A 54 -5.21 1.94 -7.33
N PHE A 55 -5.58 2.98 -8.10
CA PHE A 55 -4.85 3.42 -9.29
C PHE A 55 -3.43 3.92 -8.96
N LEU A 56 -3.27 4.71 -7.89
CA LEU A 56 -1.96 5.12 -7.39
C LEU A 56 -1.10 3.90 -7.00
N GLY A 57 -1.72 2.81 -6.54
CA GLY A 57 -1.01 1.56 -6.26
C GLY A 57 -0.54 0.84 -7.52
N ILE A 58 -1.20 1.03 -8.66
CA ILE A 58 -0.73 0.49 -9.95
C ILE A 58 0.49 1.29 -10.41
N ILE A 59 0.40 2.62 -10.38
CA ILE A 59 1.53 3.51 -10.73
C ILE A 59 2.76 3.16 -9.88
N ALA A 60 2.60 3.08 -8.55
CA ALA A 60 3.69 2.77 -7.63
C ALA A 60 4.35 1.39 -7.82
N ARG A 61 3.68 0.49 -8.56
CA ARG A 61 4.15 -0.86 -8.89
C ARG A 61 4.63 -0.98 -10.35
N THR A 62 4.69 0.14 -11.07
CA THR A 62 5.13 0.23 -12.47
C THR A 62 6.54 0.83 -12.49
N PRO A 63 7.61 0.02 -12.60
CA PRO A 63 8.99 0.48 -12.45
C PRO A 63 9.42 1.55 -13.47
N GLU A 64 8.74 1.62 -14.60
CA GLU A 64 8.94 2.63 -15.64
C GLU A 64 8.45 4.02 -15.22
N LEU A 65 7.44 4.07 -14.34
CA LEU A 65 6.89 5.32 -13.80
C LEU A 65 7.50 5.67 -12.44
N THR A 66 7.76 4.65 -11.61
CA THR A 66 8.33 4.83 -10.28
C THR A 66 9.54 3.91 -10.09
N PRO A 67 10.76 4.36 -10.46
CA PRO A 67 11.95 3.55 -10.37
C PRO A 67 12.21 3.01 -8.95
N LEU A 68 12.60 1.74 -8.87
CA LEU A 68 12.77 1.01 -7.60
C LEU A 68 14.20 1.11 -7.03
N HIS A 69 15.18 1.46 -7.86
CA HIS A 69 16.57 1.64 -7.45
C HIS A 69 16.79 2.90 -6.60
N VAL A 70 15.86 3.85 -6.62
CA VAL A 70 15.88 5.01 -5.72
C VAL A 70 15.62 4.54 -4.29
N ASP A 71 16.48 4.91 -3.34
CA ASP A 71 16.37 4.43 -1.95
C ASP A 71 15.26 5.11 -1.14
N ASP A 72 15.07 6.42 -1.36
CA ASP A 72 14.19 7.28 -0.58
C ASP A 72 13.27 8.09 -1.50
N TRP A 73 11.97 8.08 -1.20
CA TRP A 73 10.98 8.83 -1.97
C TRP A 73 11.28 10.33 -1.99
N ARG A 74 11.96 10.85 -0.96
CA ARG A 74 12.37 12.26 -0.91
C ARG A 74 13.39 12.62 -1.99
N ASN A 75 14.20 11.65 -2.41
CA ASN A 75 15.24 11.82 -3.44
C ASN A 75 14.70 11.65 -4.87
N PHE A 76 13.45 11.20 -5.01
CA PHE A 76 12.79 11.08 -6.30
C PHE A 76 12.59 12.49 -6.90
N ASP A 77 12.97 12.67 -8.16
CA ASP A 77 13.04 13.99 -8.80
C ASP A 77 11.71 14.76 -8.75
N LYS A 78 11.80 16.09 -8.64
CA LYS A 78 10.62 16.96 -8.52
C LYS A 78 9.83 17.02 -9.83
N GLU A 79 10.51 17.09 -10.97
CA GLU A 79 9.84 17.11 -12.27
C GLU A 79 9.24 15.74 -12.60
N GLU A 80 9.90 14.64 -12.23
CA GLU A 80 9.29 13.31 -12.35
C GLU A 80 8.04 13.14 -11.47
N LYS A 81 8.08 13.62 -10.22
CA LYS A 81 6.88 13.66 -9.35
C LYS A 81 5.75 14.48 -9.96
N LYS A 82 6.08 15.62 -10.57
CA LYS A 82 5.10 16.47 -11.27
C LYS A 82 4.48 15.72 -12.46
N LYS A 83 5.29 15.05 -13.29
CA LYS A 83 4.81 14.18 -14.38
C LYS A 83 3.87 13.08 -13.88
N LEU A 84 4.13 12.50 -12.71
CA LEU A 84 3.22 11.52 -12.09
C LEU A 84 1.87 12.14 -11.70
N VAL A 85 1.89 13.34 -11.10
CA VAL A 85 0.65 14.07 -10.76
C VAL A 85 -0.13 14.40 -12.03
N ASP A 86 0.53 14.90 -13.06
CA ASP A 86 -0.11 15.24 -14.33
C ASP A 86 -0.67 14.00 -15.02
N PHE A 87 0.01 12.87 -14.94
CA PHE A 87 -0.51 11.59 -15.42
C PHE A 87 -1.77 11.16 -14.65
N VAL A 88 -1.80 11.33 -13.33
CA VAL A 88 -3.01 11.06 -12.52
C VAL A 88 -4.15 12.01 -12.89
N ARG A 89 -3.86 13.29 -13.12
CA ARG A 89 -4.85 14.32 -13.54
C ARG A 89 -5.49 14.01 -14.88
N LYS A 90 -4.79 13.33 -15.79
CA LYS A 90 -5.38 12.85 -17.07
C LYS A 90 -6.48 11.81 -16.86
N LYS A 91 -6.58 11.19 -15.67
CA LYS A 91 -7.51 10.10 -15.38
C LYS A 91 -8.50 10.43 -14.26
N PHE A 92 -8.14 11.33 -13.36
CA PHE A 92 -8.94 11.73 -12.20
C PHE A 92 -8.97 13.26 -12.10
N SER A 93 -10.13 13.81 -11.72
CA SER A 93 -10.26 15.22 -11.36
C SER A 93 -9.58 15.43 -10.01
N ILE A 94 -8.35 15.94 -10.01
CA ILE A 94 -7.57 16.22 -8.80
C ILE A 94 -7.42 17.74 -8.65
N PRO A 95 -8.05 18.36 -7.63
CA PRO A 95 -7.88 19.79 -7.38
C PRO A 95 -6.44 20.09 -6.96
N ARG A 96 -5.96 21.33 -7.14
CA ARG A 96 -4.59 21.74 -6.76
C ARG A 96 -4.27 21.38 -5.30
N ARG A 97 -5.23 21.59 -4.40
CA ARG A 97 -5.11 21.24 -2.96
C ARG A 97 -4.89 19.75 -2.70
N GLY A 98 -5.33 18.87 -3.60
CA GLY A 98 -5.21 17.40 -3.48
C GLY A 98 -3.88 16.83 -3.98
N GLU A 99 -3.01 17.64 -4.58
CA GLU A 99 -1.73 17.18 -5.14
C GLU A 99 -0.81 16.57 -4.07
N ALA A 100 -0.70 17.23 -2.92
CA ALA A 100 0.11 16.73 -1.79
C ALA A 100 -0.39 15.36 -1.30
N TYR A 101 -1.70 15.12 -1.32
CA TYR A 101 -2.28 13.82 -0.99
C TYR A 101 -1.86 12.75 -2.00
N VAL A 102 -1.90 13.05 -3.31
CA VAL A 102 -1.48 12.13 -4.36
C VAL A 102 -0.02 11.72 -4.19
N LEU A 103 0.88 12.70 -4.03
CA LEU A 103 2.31 12.44 -3.85
C LEU A 103 2.62 11.66 -2.57
N LYS A 104 1.95 11.98 -1.46
CA LYS A 104 2.08 11.25 -0.19
C LYS A 104 1.60 9.80 -0.34
N SER A 105 0.48 9.59 -1.01
CA SER A 105 -0.10 8.27 -1.24
C SER A 105 0.77 7.42 -2.17
N LEU A 106 1.27 7.98 -3.28
CA LEU A 106 2.22 7.33 -4.18
C LEU A 106 3.50 6.92 -3.45
N GLY A 107 4.12 7.85 -2.72
CA GLY A 107 5.36 7.56 -1.99
C GLY A 107 5.18 6.50 -0.91
N LYS A 108 4.03 6.46 -0.23
CA LYS A 108 3.71 5.37 0.69
C LYS A 108 3.59 4.03 -0.04
N LYS A 109 2.79 3.97 -1.10
CA LYS A 109 2.54 2.73 -1.87
C LYS A 109 3.80 2.18 -2.53
N TRP A 110 4.66 3.06 -3.03
CA TRP A 110 5.95 2.69 -3.60
C TRP A 110 6.88 2.07 -2.55
N LYS A 111 6.96 2.68 -1.35
CA LYS A 111 7.70 2.08 -0.22
C LYS A 111 7.11 0.75 0.23
N ASP A 112 5.78 0.67 0.31
CA ASP A 112 5.07 -0.55 0.70
C ASP A 112 5.35 -1.67 -0.32
N TYR A 113 5.34 -1.37 -1.63
CA TYR A 113 5.69 -2.34 -2.67
C TYR A 113 7.14 -2.84 -2.57
N LYS A 114 8.11 -1.93 -2.34
CA LYS A 114 9.51 -2.34 -2.08
C LYS A 114 9.60 -3.25 -0.84
N CYS A 115 8.78 -3.02 0.18
CA CYS A 115 8.71 -3.85 1.37
C CYS A 115 8.11 -5.24 1.08
N GLU A 116 7.03 -5.29 0.30
CA GLU A 116 6.41 -6.54 -0.17
C GLU A 116 7.41 -7.40 -0.94
N LEU A 117 8.09 -6.81 -1.93
CA LEU A 117 9.15 -7.50 -2.69
C LEU A 117 10.27 -7.99 -1.76
N ARG A 118 10.73 -7.16 -0.82
CA ARG A 118 11.76 -7.57 0.14
C ARG A 118 11.31 -8.78 0.95
N GLY A 119 10.09 -8.73 1.49
CA GLY A 119 9.52 -9.80 2.30
C GLY A 119 9.33 -11.10 1.53
N GLU A 120 8.90 -11.02 0.28
CA GLU A 120 8.72 -12.19 -0.57
C GLU A 120 10.06 -12.83 -0.96
N TYR A 121 11.01 -12.04 -1.45
CA TYR A 121 12.22 -12.56 -2.08
C TYR A 121 13.32 -12.92 -1.07
N LEU A 122 13.53 -12.13 -0.01
CA LEU A 122 14.55 -12.46 1.01
C LEU A 122 14.15 -13.68 1.87
N ARG A 123 12.86 -14.03 1.91
CA ARG A 123 12.41 -15.28 2.56
C ARG A 123 12.77 -16.50 1.71
N LYS A 124 12.55 -16.40 0.39
CA LYS A 124 12.74 -17.49 -0.59
C LYS A 124 14.22 -17.72 -0.96
N TYR A 125 15.01 -16.66 -1.11
CA TYR A 125 16.38 -16.74 -1.62
C TYR A 125 17.37 -16.20 -0.60
N LYS A 126 18.37 -17.02 -0.24
CA LYS A 126 19.32 -16.71 0.84
C LYS A 126 20.58 -16.00 0.38
N THR A 127 20.99 -16.20 -0.87
CA THR A 127 22.22 -15.60 -1.42
C THR A 127 21.88 -14.46 -2.38
N LYS A 128 22.83 -13.52 -2.54
CA LYS A 128 22.71 -12.42 -3.50
C LYS A 128 22.51 -12.94 -4.92
N ASP A 129 23.24 -13.97 -5.32
CA ASP A 129 23.16 -14.51 -6.69
C ASP A 129 21.81 -15.17 -6.96
N LEU A 130 21.24 -15.88 -5.99
CA LEU A 130 19.89 -16.43 -6.12
C LEU A 130 18.84 -15.32 -6.23
N LEU A 131 18.98 -14.22 -5.47
CA LEU A 131 18.10 -13.06 -5.59
C LEU A 131 18.18 -12.43 -6.98
N LEU A 132 19.39 -12.23 -7.51
CA LEU A 132 19.60 -11.63 -8.83
C LEU A 132 19.09 -12.54 -9.96
N LYS A 133 19.30 -13.86 -9.86
CA LYS A 133 18.82 -14.86 -10.82
C LYS A 133 17.29 -14.93 -10.86
N ASN A 134 16.63 -14.86 -9.70
CA ASN A 134 15.18 -14.96 -9.58
C ASN A 134 14.48 -13.58 -9.62
N ARG A 135 14.91 -12.70 -10.52
CA ARG A 135 14.28 -11.39 -10.72
C ARG A 135 12.81 -11.53 -11.16
N PRO A 136 11.87 -10.74 -10.61
CA PRO A 136 10.52 -10.63 -11.15
C PRO A 136 10.53 -10.13 -12.60
N SER A 137 9.82 -10.79 -13.51
CA SER A 137 9.83 -10.46 -14.94
C SER A 137 9.50 -8.99 -15.25
N ARG A 138 8.58 -8.40 -14.46
CA ARG A 138 8.09 -7.02 -14.59
C ARG A 138 9.05 -5.94 -14.09
N ILE A 139 10.16 -6.28 -13.45
CA ILE A 139 11.11 -5.30 -12.88
C ILE A 139 12.37 -5.27 -13.72
N PRO A 140 12.80 -4.12 -14.28
CA PRO A 140 14.05 -4.03 -15.04
C PRO A 140 15.28 -4.55 -14.26
N ARG A 141 16.27 -5.11 -14.98
CA ARG A 141 17.42 -5.80 -14.38
C ARG A 141 18.27 -4.86 -13.53
N ASP A 142 18.56 -3.67 -14.04
CA ASP A 142 19.27 -2.59 -13.36
C ASP A 142 18.56 -2.19 -12.06
N GLN A 143 17.23 -2.00 -12.13
CA GLN A 143 16.43 -1.61 -10.97
C GLN A 143 16.40 -2.69 -9.90
N TRP A 144 16.26 -3.97 -10.31
CA TRP A 144 16.30 -5.10 -9.39
C TRP A 144 17.67 -5.25 -8.71
N SER A 145 18.75 -5.11 -9.48
CA SER A 145 20.11 -5.23 -8.95
C SER A 145 20.39 -4.15 -7.90
N GLY A 146 20.01 -2.90 -8.18
CA GLY A 146 20.12 -1.79 -7.23
C GLY A 146 19.29 -2.02 -5.97
N LEU A 147 18.06 -2.54 -6.12
CA LEU A 147 17.19 -2.85 -5.00
C LEU A 147 17.75 -3.95 -4.08
N VAL A 148 18.28 -5.03 -4.65
CA VAL A 148 18.93 -6.11 -3.91
C VAL A 148 20.19 -5.59 -3.19
N ALA A 149 21.02 -4.78 -3.87
CA ALA A 149 22.19 -4.16 -3.27
C ALA A 149 21.81 -3.29 -2.05
N TYR A 150 20.78 -2.46 -2.19
CA TYR A 150 20.26 -1.65 -1.08
C TYR A 150 19.78 -2.52 0.08
N TRP A 151 18.99 -3.58 -0.15
CA TRP A 151 18.47 -4.43 0.93
C TRP A 151 19.56 -5.13 1.74
N LEU A 152 20.67 -5.51 1.08
CA LEU A 152 21.79 -6.19 1.70
C LEU A 152 22.79 -5.21 2.36
N SER A 153 22.64 -3.90 2.12
CA SER A 153 23.47 -2.86 2.75
C SER A 153 23.26 -2.79 4.28
N ASP A 154 24.30 -2.37 4.98
CA ASP A 154 24.23 -2.20 6.45
C ASP A 154 23.26 -1.10 6.85
N LYS A 155 23.12 -0.06 6.02
CA LYS A 155 22.12 1.00 6.21
C LYS A 155 20.70 0.42 6.26
N ALA A 156 20.35 -0.47 5.32
CA ALA A 156 19.03 -1.09 5.28
C ALA A 156 18.83 -2.11 6.40
N LYS A 157 19.88 -2.84 6.81
CA LYS A 157 19.84 -3.77 7.95
C LYS A 157 19.61 -3.03 9.27
N ARG A 158 20.40 -1.98 9.55
CA ARG A 158 20.24 -1.12 10.75
C ARG A 158 18.84 -0.54 10.85
N ARG A 159 18.34 0.09 9.78
CA ARG A 159 16.98 0.64 9.73
C ARG A 159 15.91 -0.44 9.99
N SER A 160 16.09 -1.63 9.42
CA SER A 160 15.15 -2.74 9.64
C SER A 160 15.16 -3.21 11.10
N GLN A 161 16.31 -3.27 11.75
CA GLN A 161 16.43 -3.67 13.15
C GLN A 161 15.77 -2.64 14.08
N SER A 162 16.04 -1.35 13.88
CA SER A 162 15.38 -0.28 14.66
C SER A 162 13.86 -0.33 14.50
N ASN A 163 13.36 -0.50 13.28
CA ASN A 163 11.92 -0.62 13.04
C ASN A 163 11.31 -1.86 13.69
N ARG A 164 12.04 -2.97 13.77
CA ARG A 164 11.60 -4.19 14.47
C ARG A 164 11.49 -3.93 15.98
N ASN A 165 12.49 -3.30 16.58
CA ASN A 165 12.47 -2.94 18.00
C ASN A 165 11.31 -1.97 18.31
N ASN A 166 11.11 -0.95 17.48
CA ASN A 166 9.98 -0.03 17.63
C ASN A 166 8.63 -0.73 17.49
N ARG A 167 8.53 -1.71 16.58
CA ARG A 167 7.31 -2.51 16.41
C ARG A 167 7.02 -3.40 17.62
N ALA A 168 8.05 -3.95 18.27
CA ALA A 168 7.90 -4.74 19.49
C ALA A 168 7.32 -3.91 20.65
N ASN A 169 7.51 -2.59 20.65
CA ASN A 169 6.93 -1.67 21.62
C ASN A 169 5.49 -1.22 21.29
N GLN A 170 4.91 -1.65 20.17
CA GLN A 170 3.54 -1.30 19.82
C GLN A 170 2.54 -2.16 20.62
N LYS A 171 1.89 -1.55 21.62
CA LYS A 171 0.91 -2.22 22.48
C LYS A 171 -0.49 -2.32 21.86
N MET A 172 -1.00 -1.22 21.30
CA MET A 172 -2.34 -1.16 20.71
C MET A 172 -2.30 -1.20 19.18
N PRO A 173 -2.72 -2.31 18.54
CA PRO A 173 -2.87 -2.36 17.09
C PRO A 173 -4.13 -1.61 16.63
N HIS A 174 -4.07 -1.01 15.44
CA HIS A 174 -5.24 -0.39 14.81
C HIS A 174 -6.11 -1.45 14.11
N THR A 175 -7.43 -1.40 14.28
CA THR A 175 -8.43 -2.35 13.75
C THR A 175 -9.36 -1.81 12.67
N GLY A 176 -9.24 -0.53 12.28
CA GLY A 176 -10.10 0.11 11.25
C GLY A 176 -10.03 -0.47 9.82
N GLY A 177 -9.27 -1.56 9.62
CA GLY A 177 -9.21 -2.30 8.36
C GLY A 177 -8.58 -1.51 7.21
N SER A 178 -9.03 -1.80 5.98
CA SER A 178 -8.53 -1.17 4.74
C SER A 178 -9.22 0.16 4.39
N LYS A 179 -10.18 0.61 5.22
CA LYS A 179 -10.83 1.90 5.05
C LYS A 179 -9.90 2.99 5.54
N SER A 180 -9.77 4.08 4.78
CA SER A 180 -8.95 5.21 5.23
C SER A 180 -9.64 5.93 6.38
N ILE A 181 -8.88 6.49 7.33
CA ILE A 181 -9.47 7.31 8.40
C ILE A 181 -10.27 8.48 7.81
N ALA A 182 -9.82 9.10 6.73
CA ALA A 182 -10.55 10.18 6.06
C ALA A 182 -11.95 9.73 5.61
N THR A 183 -12.05 8.56 4.98
CA THR A 183 -13.33 7.97 4.57
C THR A 183 -14.17 7.58 5.78
N LEU A 184 -13.56 7.03 6.83
CA LEU A 184 -14.26 6.69 8.06
C LEU A 184 -14.86 7.94 8.71
N MET A 185 -14.10 9.04 8.79
CA MET A 185 -14.57 10.29 9.37
C MET A 185 -15.72 10.90 8.56
N ASP A 186 -15.62 10.85 7.24
CA ASP A 186 -16.66 11.30 6.31
C ASP A 186 -17.96 10.51 6.49
N GLU A 187 -17.88 9.18 6.56
CA GLU A 187 -19.04 8.31 6.78
C GLU A 187 -19.66 8.43 8.18
N GLN A 188 -18.89 8.85 9.17
CA GLN A 188 -19.34 9.03 10.56
C GLN A 188 -19.74 10.47 10.87
N ALA A 189 -19.70 11.36 9.89
CA ALA A 189 -20.10 12.75 10.08
C ALA A 189 -21.62 12.84 10.26
N VAL A 190 -22.06 13.56 11.29
CA VAL A 190 -23.48 13.82 11.56
C VAL A 190 -23.73 15.29 11.31
N ASN A 191 -24.69 15.61 10.43
CA ASN A 191 -25.00 16.98 10.02
C ASN A 191 -23.79 17.77 9.50
N GLY A 192 -22.86 17.09 8.81
CA GLY A 192 -21.63 17.69 8.28
C GLY A 192 -20.51 17.92 9.32
N ILE A 193 -20.71 17.52 10.57
CA ILE A 193 -19.71 17.62 11.64
C ILE A 193 -18.90 16.33 11.69
N GLU A 194 -17.58 16.41 11.41
CA GLU A 194 -16.66 15.27 11.51
C GLU A 194 -16.53 14.76 12.96
N PRO A 195 -16.36 13.45 13.19
CA PRO A 195 -16.12 12.91 14.52
C PRO A 195 -14.80 13.43 15.11
N THR A 196 -14.77 13.56 16.44
CA THR A 196 -13.57 13.95 17.17
C THR A 196 -12.48 12.89 17.05
N ARG A 197 -11.22 13.27 17.33
CA ARG A 197 -10.09 12.31 17.34
C ARG A 197 -10.31 11.16 18.33
N ALA A 198 -10.95 11.43 19.48
CA ALA A 198 -11.29 10.43 20.47
C ALA A 198 -12.33 9.43 19.92
N GLN A 199 -13.38 9.93 19.25
CA GLN A 199 -14.38 9.06 18.61
C GLN A 199 -13.75 8.19 17.51
N VAL A 200 -12.89 8.75 16.66
CA VAL A 200 -12.15 7.99 15.64
C VAL A 200 -11.25 6.94 16.28
N PHE A 201 -10.57 7.27 17.38
CA PHE A 201 -9.75 6.32 18.13
C PHE A 201 -10.60 5.16 18.65
N ILE A 202 -11.72 5.44 19.30
CA ILE A 202 -12.65 4.39 19.78
C ILE A 202 -13.07 3.49 18.61
N LEU A 203 -13.50 4.07 17.49
CA LEU A 203 -13.93 3.32 16.30
C LEU A 203 -12.83 2.43 15.69
N THR A 204 -11.56 2.80 15.86
CA THR A 204 -10.43 2.14 15.19
C THR A 204 -9.54 1.31 16.11
N TYR A 205 -9.79 1.29 17.42
CA TYR A 205 -8.95 0.57 18.39
C TYR A 205 -9.75 -0.30 19.39
N THR A 206 -11.08 -0.18 19.47
CA THR A 206 -11.84 -0.85 20.55
C THR A 206 -12.63 -2.08 20.11
N LYS A 207 -13.09 -2.13 18.85
CA LYS A 207 -13.94 -3.22 18.36
C LYS A 207 -13.23 -4.02 17.28
N ARG A 208 -13.16 -5.33 17.48
CA ARG A 208 -13.02 -6.29 16.37
C ARG A 208 -14.38 -6.44 15.68
N LYS A 209 -14.39 -6.88 14.42
CA LYS A 209 -15.65 -7.09 13.66
C LYS A 209 -16.59 -8.11 14.31
N ASP A 210 -16.06 -8.99 15.15
CA ASP A 210 -16.78 -10.03 15.90
C ASP A 210 -17.21 -9.59 17.30
N GLY A 211 -17.05 -8.30 17.64
CA GLY A 211 -17.49 -7.73 18.93
C GLY A 211 -16.57 -8.02 20.11
N ARG A 212 -15.48 -8.78 19.92
CA ARG A 212 -14.52 -9.07 20.99
C ARG A 212 -13.59 -7.88 21.25
N PRO A 213 -13.18 -7.67 22.52
CA PRO A 213 -12.12 -6.72 22.85
C PRO A 213 -10.81 -7.08 22.12
N LEU A 214 -10.01 -6.06 21.82
CA LEU A 214 -8.78 -6.25 21.04
C LEU A 214 -7.67 -6.93 21.84
N ASP A 215 -7.41 -6.41 23.05
CA ASP A 215 -6.49 -6.86 24.08
C ASP A 215 -6.81 -6.08 25.38
N ASP A 216 -6.31 -6.56 26.52
CA ASP A 216 -6.58 -5.97 27.84
C ASP A 216 -6.10 -4.52 27.96
N ASP A 217 -5.01 -4.17 27.27
CA ASP A 217 -4.46 -2.82 27.26
C ASP A 217 -5.39 -1.84 26.54
N SER A 218 -6.04 -2.28 25.46
CA SER A 218 -7.02 -1.50 24.70
C SER A 218 -8.33 -1.30 25.47
N VAL A 219 -8.70 -2.25 26.33
CA VAL A 219 -9.87 -2.14 27.23
C VAL A 219 -9.62 -1.12 28.33
N LYS A 220 -8.40 -1.08 28.90
CA LYS A 220 -8.01 -0.15 29.97
C LYS A 220 -7.82 1.31 29.52
N ALA A 221 -7.71 1.55 28.21
CA ALA A 221 -7.49 2.88 27.64
C ALA A 221 -8.79 3.72 27.50
N ILE A 222 -9.94 3.15 27.88
CA ILE A 222 -11.27 3.77 27.90
C ILE A 222 -11.65 4.05 29.35
#